data_AF-A0A178IMU5-F1
#
_entry.id   AF-A0A178IMU5-F1
#
_cell.length_a   1.000
_cell.length_b   1.000
_cell.length_c   1.000
_cell.angle_alpha   90.00
_cell.angle_beta   90.00
_cell.angle_gamma   90.00
#
_symmetry.space_group_name_H-M   'P 1'
#
loop_
_entity.id
_entity.type
_entity.pdbx_description
1 polymer ?
#
loop_
_entity_poly.entity_id
_entity_poly.type
_entity_poly.pdbx_seq_one_letter_code
_entity_poly.pdbx_strand_id
1 'polypeptide(L)'
;MHSTALTTPTPAAPAPTRAHPALTDINGLRLSGIFPQGREPSVRTLREWTRARRIPHHRVGHFVYYDLAEVSAHIRTRLLVPARG
;
A
#
# COMPACT_ATOMS: atom_id res chain seq x y z
N MET A 1 -11.27 52.89 -17.61
CA MET A 1 -12.23 51.80 -17.89
C MET A 1 -11.50 50.74 -18.70
N HIS A 2 -11.15 49.60 -18.10
CA HIS A 2 -11.03 48.27 -18.72
C HIS A 2 -10.53 47.31 -17.63
N SER A 3 -11.46 46.55 -17.04
CA SER A 3 -11.18 45.47 -16.08
C SER A 3 -11.07 44.16 -16.85
N THR A 4 -9.95 43.46 -16.72
CA THR A 4 -9.77 42.09 -17.23
C THR A 4 -10.04 41.12 -16.09
N ALA A 5 -11.12 40.35 -16.18
CA ALA A 5 -11.44 39.28 -15.24
C ALA A 5 -10.52 38.08 -15.50
N LEU A 6 -9.75 37.66 -14.50
CA LEU A 6 -8.98 36.42 -14.52
C LEU A 6 -9.83 35.31 -13.90
N THR A 7 -10.25 34.37 -14.74
CA THR A 7 -10.94 33.13 -14.39
C THR A 7 -10.03 32.25 -13.52
N THR A 8 -10.52 31.88 -12.33
CA THR A 8 -9.85 30.98 -11.39
C THR A 8 -9.87 29.54 -11.93
N PRO A 9 -8.72 28.85 -12.11
CA PRO A 9 -8.75 27.41 -12.29
C PRO A 9 -8.95 26.72 -10.94
N THR A 10 -10.06 26.02 -10.80
CA THR A 10 -10.33 25.07 -9.71
C THR A 10 -9.17 24.05 -9.63
N PRO A 11 -8.52 23.84 -8.47
CA PRO A 11 -7.57 22.74 -8.34
C PRO A 11 -8.37 21.44 -8.36
N ALA A 12 -8.20 20.68 -9.46
CA ALA A 12 -8.76 19.36 -9.62
C ALA A 12 -8.40 18.48 -8.42
N ALA A 13 -9.41 17.79 -7.88
CA ALA A 13 -9.21 16.73 -6.91
C ALA A 13 -8.14 15.75 -7.40
N PRO A 14 -7.24 15.23 -6.55
CA PRO A 14 -6.30 14.22 -6.97
C PRO A 14 -7.10 13.01 -7.44
N ALA A 15 -7.12 12.80 -8.75
CA ALA A 15 -7.59 11.55 -9.34
C ALA A 15 -6.88 10.40 -8.61
N PRO A 16 -7.54 9.25 -8.39
CA PRO A 16 -6.83 8.07 -7.96
C PRO A 16 -5.85 7.74 -9.08
N THR A 17 -4.60 8.20 -8.94
CA THR A 17 -3.46 7.72 -9.71
C THR A 17 -3.60 6.22 -9.61
N ARG A 18 -3.97 5.58 -10.73
CA ARG A 18 -3.99 4.12 -10.84
C ARG A 18 -2.65 3.71 -10.29
N ALA A 19 -2.64 3.17 -9.07
CA ALA A 19 -1.42 2.86 -8.37
C ALA A 19 -0.72 1.86 -9.28
N HIS A 20 0.31 2.33 -9.98
CA HIS A 20 1.22 1.41 -10.64
C HIS A 20 1.65 0.43 -9.55
N PRO A 21 1.65 -0.88 -9.82
CA PRO A 21 2.02 -1.86 -8.81
C PRO A 21 3.41 -1.48 -8.29
N ALA A 22 3.43 -0.86 -7.11
CA ALA A 22 4.63 -0.31 -6.52
C ALA A 22 5.31 -1.47 -5.83
N LEU A 23 5.95 -2.31 -6.66
CA LEU A 23 6.71 -3.46 -6.22
C LEU A 23 7.84 -2.98 -5.34
N THR A 24 7.70 -3.23 -4.05
CA THR A 24 8.68 -2.84 -3.03
C THR A 24 9.37 -4.06 -2.45
N ASP A 25 10.57 -3.89 -1.92
CA ASP A 25 11.20 -4.89 -1.07
C ASP A 25 10.57 -4.92 0.34
N ILE A 26 11.02 -5.85 1.17
CA ILE A 26 10.49 -6.05 2.52
C ILE A 26 10.66 -4.84 3.45
N ASN A 27 11.69 -4.02 3.26
CA ASN A 27 11.89 -2.82 4.05
C ASN A 27 10.92 -1.73 3.60
N GLY A 28 10.76 -1.52 2.30
CA GLY A 28 9.76 -0.58 1.82
C GLY A 28 8.33 -1.04 2.15
N LEU A 29 8.05 -2.35 2.20
CA LEU A 29 6.77 -2.87 2.72
C LEU A 29 6.54 -2.45 4.18
N ARG A 30 7.56 -2.59 5.04
CA ARG A 30 7.49 -2.17 6.44
C ARG A 30 7.31 -0.65 6.58
N LEU A 31 8.04 0.13 5.80
CA LEU A 31 8.04 1.60 5.85
C LEU A 31 6.87 2.24 5.09
N SER A 32 6.10 1.47 4.34
CA SER A 32 4.99 1.96 3.51
C SER A 32 3.81 2.52 4.29
N GLY A 33 3.74 2.28 5.60
CA GLY A 33 2.64 2.76 6.44
C GLY A 33 1.29 2.09 6.14
N ILE A 34 1.26 0.98 5.39
CA ILE A 34 0.02 0.22 5.13
C ILE A 34 -0.49 -0.53 6.36
N PHE A 35 0.39 -0.72 7.35
CA PHE A 35 0.07 -1.38 8.59
C PHE A 35 -0.50 -0.35 9.59
N PRO A 36 -1.51 -0.71 10.38
CA PRO A 36 -2.06 0.19 11.37
C PRO A 36 -1.00 0.56 12.43
N GLN A 37 -0.99 1.82 12.83
CA GLN A 37 -0.05 2.36 13.81
C GLN A 37 -0.08 1.54 15.11
N GLY A 38 1.08 1.05 15.55
CA GLY A 38 1.20 0.17 16.73
C GLY A 38 0.99 -1.33 16.47
N ARG A 39 0.65 -1.75 15.24
CA ARG A 39 0.61 -3.15 14.79
C ARG A 39 1.52 -3.40 13.59
N GLU A 40 2.54 -2.57 13.43
CA GLU A 40 3.52 -2.71 12.35
C GLU A 40 4.35 -3.99 12.56
N PRO A 41 4.27 -4.97 11.65
CA PRO A 41 5.04 -6.19 11.76
C PRO A 41 6.53 -5.89 11.59
N SER A 42 7.35 -6.64 12.32
CA SER A 42 8.80 -6.61 12.12
C SER A 42 9.16 -7.24 10.76
N VAL A 43 10.35 -6.94 10.24
CA VAL A 43 10.88 -7.60 9.02
C VAL A 43 10.90 -9.12 9.19
N ARG A 44 11.20 -9.64 10.38
CA ARG A 44 11.16 -11.09 10.66
C ARG A 44 9.75 -11.64 10.48
N THR A 45 8.75 -10.97 11.04
CA THR A 45 7.34 -11.34 10.90
C THR A 45 6.89 -11.32 9.44
N LEU A 46 7.28 -10.30 8.67
CA LEU A 46 6.99 -10.24 7.23
C LEU A 46 7.62 -11.41 6.46
N ARG A 47 8.85 -11.81 6.80
CA ARG A 47 9.50 -12.99 6.20
C ARG A 47 8.77 -14.28 6.53
N GLU A 48 8.33 -14.45 7.78
CA GLU A 48 7.53 -15.60 8.19
C GLU A 48 6.20 -15.65 7.45
N TRP A 49 5.51 -14.52 7.33
CA TRP A 49 4.26 -14.43 6.56
C TRP A 49 4.48 -14.74 5.09
N THR A 50 5.60 -14.31 4.51
CA THR A 50 5.96 -14.63 3.12
C THR A 50 6.20 -16.14 2.95
N ARG A 51 6.97 -16.76 3.86
CA ARG A 51 7.21 -18.22 3.86
C ARG A 51 5.91 -19.01 4.04
N ALA A 52 5.05 -18.55 4.93
CA ALA A 52 3.74 -19.14 5.20
C ALA A 52 2.67 -18.77 4.15
N ARG A 53 3.04 -18.04 3.08
CA ARG A 53 2.12 -17.54 2.03
C ARG A 53 0.90 -16.78 2.59
N ARG A 54 1.07 -16.12 3.74
CA ARG A 54 0.05 -15.30 4.41
C ARG A 54 -0.09 -13.91 3.81
N ILE A 55 0.87 -13.48 2.98
CA ILE A 55 0.80 -12.22 2.24
C ILE A 55 1.11 -12.47 0.75
N PRO A 56 0.47 -11.71 -0.15
CA PRO A 56 0.84 -11.68 -1.57
C PRO A 56 2.31 -11.28 -1.73
N HIS A 57 3.03 -12.00 -2.58
CA HIS A 57 4.42 -11.70 -2.89
C HIS A 57 4.75 -12.17 -4.31
N HIS A 58 5.58 -11.40 -5.00
CA HIS A 58 6.06 -11.69 -6.34
C HIS A 58 7.53 -12.10 -6.26
N ARG A 59 7.83 -13.31 -6.73
CA ARG A 59 9.21 -13.80 -6.82
C ARG A 59 9.74 -13.53 -8.20
N VAL A 60 10.77 -12.71 -8.30
CA VAL A 60 11.51 -12.42 -9.54
C VAL A 60 12.92 -12.96 -9.34
N GLY A 61 13.15 -14.18 -9.82
CA GLY A 61 14.36 -14.94 -9.52
C GLY A 61 14.50 -15.22 -8.02
N HIS A 62 15.59 -14.73 -7.43
CA HIS A 62 15.87 -14.83 -5.99
C HIS A 62 15.29 -13.68 -5.17
N PHE A 63 14.81 -12.63 -5.83
CA PHE A 63 14.25 -11.45 -5.18
C PHE A 63 12.76 -11.62 -4.93
N VAL A 64 12.32 -11.12 -3.79
CA VAL A 64 10.91 -11.11 -3.40
C VAL A 64 10.47 -9.66 -3.34
N TYR A 65 9.48 -9.33 -4.14
CA TYR A 65 8.83 -8.03 -4.19
C TYR A 65 7.41 -8.15 -3.68
N TYR A 66 6.90 -7.06 -3.14
CA TYR A 66 5.56 -6.97 -2.58
C TYR A 66 4.84 -5.83 -3.25
N ASP A 67 3.61 -6.10 -3.71
CA ASP A 67 2.73 -5.05 -4.16
C ASP A 67 2.03 -4.41 -2.95
N LEU A 68 2.21 -3.11 -2.77
CA LEU A 68 1.59 -2.39 -1.65
C LEU A 68 0.07 -2.39 -1.70
N ALA A 69 -0.53 -2.31 -2.88
CA ALA A 69 -1.98 -2.31 -3.05
C ALA A 69 -2.54 -3.70 -2.73
N GLU A 70 -1.94 -4.78 -3.23
CA GLU A 70 -2.37 -6.15 -2.93
C GLU A 70 -2.20 -6.49 -1.45
N VAL A 71 -1.02 -6.19 -0.88
CA VAL A 71 -0.74 -6.49 0.53
C VAL A 71 -1.63 -5.64 1.44
N SER A 72 -1.85 -4.36 1.14
CA SER A 72 -2.76 -3.52 1.93
C SER A 72 -4.22 -3.98 1.84
N ALA A 73 -4.70 -4.38 0.67
CA ALA A 73 -6.02 -4.98 0.51
C ALA A 73 -6.13 -6.30 1.28
N HIS A 74 -5.09 -7.14 1.25
CA HIS A 74 -5.04 -8.40 1.99
C HIS A 74 -5.06 -8.17 3.51
N ILE A 75 -4.31 -7.19 4.02
CA ILE A 75 -4.31 -6.83 5.44
C ILE A 75 -5.69 -6.29 5.85
N ARG A 76 -6.28 -5.39 5.07
CA ARG A 76 -7.62 -4.85 5.32
C ARG A 76 -8.70 -5.92 5.35
N THR A 77 -8.60 -6.92 4.48
CA THR A 77 -9.62 -7.98 4.35
C THR A 77 -9.42 -9.15 5.31
N ARG A 78 -8.17 -9.56 5.60
CA ARG A 78 -7.90 -10.78 6.40
C ARG A 78 -7.34 -10.52 7.80
N LEU A 79 -6.67 -9.38 8.03
CA LEU A 79 -6.07 -9.06 9.33
C LEU A 79 -6.88 -8.01 10.12
N LEU A 80 -7.67 -7.18 9.42
CA LEU A 80 -8.51 -6.14 10.02
C LEU A 80 -9.99 -6.53 10.14
N VAL A 81 -10.43 -7.66 9.58
CA VAL A 81 -11.72 -8.23 9.94
C VAL A 81 -11.52 -8.96 11.27
N PRO A 82 -12.01 -8.44 12.41
CA PRO A 82 -12.21 -9.31 13.55
C PRO A 82 -13.21 -10.37 13.07
N ALA A 83 -12.94 -11.65 13.30
CA ALA A 83 -14.00 -12.64 13.22
C ALA A 83 -15.13 -12.17 14.18
N ARG A 84 -16.18 -11.55 13.63
CA ARG A 84 -17.45 -11.40 14.33
C ARG A 84 -18.20 -12.71 14.07
N GLY A 85 -18.50 -13.42 15.14
CA GLY A 85 -19.39 -14.58 15.14
C GLY A 85 -18.63 -15.86 15.37
#